data_AF-A0A821G5N2-F1
#
_entry.id   AF-A0A821G5N2-F1
#
_cell.length_a   1.000
_cell.length_b   1.000
_cell.length_c   1.000
_cell.angle_alpha   90.00
_cell.angle_beta   90.00
_cell.angle_gamma   90.00
#
_symmetry.space_group_name_H-M   'P 1'
#
loop_
_entity.id
_entity.type
_entity.pdbx_description
1 polymer ?
#
loop_
_entity_poly.entity_id
_entity_poly.type
_entity_poly.pdbx_seq_one_letter_code
_entity_poly.pdbx_strand_id
1 'polypeptide(L)'
;MNKINEILINHLSLDVLVENHPDDASSINTVLKIYSLTSVYFGAFENYIDTLFNDLEIVKYLYKNKLSGKRKHPRFLIIKRIGLQLELFSISNYQSLTEIDRQVILKLFELSIHRYSEVRRNAQVYLFYILQRYLFSYQVIVNRILELLDNPGEADHDQIKGCLYILLGNDSIFIPTKHSWTLLERLWPSLTRTMHATKISTQELIDNIMENVVKRFDSPAIIEDTNDVSIKTAIELWKPLDTNELVSRDQMREERNQANIQSYNNLMETLNSLFYNHLLTWRQQEMAMAFIWLLLQNRVPIPPPCIRTFVDFLVHDNIELRKIAEKGIAAFCRIQKPPRIYLEKTLDEILQRPVNVDQCHPGDRDDNLWITINDYKPPKTQNEWEETCFLDKSFHGYYKWPKIIKYPMNKRERYTKENMPEDVAVLYERFIDKSFINKFIQFMILDEEGGGINFDFYRFRMFKVSE
;
A
#
# COMPACT_ATOMS: atom_id res chain seq x y z
N MET A 1 0.77 28.39 26.26
CA MET A 1 0.70 28.43 24.78
C MET A 1 -0.71 28.68 24.26
N ASN A 2 -1.76 28.03 24.77
CA ASN A 2 -3.15 28.26 24.29
C ASN A 2 -3.60 29.74 24.31
N LYS A 3 -3.30 30.52 25.36
CA LYS A 3 -3.59 31.97 25.40
C LYS A 3 -2.84 32.79 24.34
N ILE A 4 -1.64 32.36 23.95
CA ILE A 4 -0.86 33.05 22.90
C ILE A 4 -1.44 32.72 21.52
N ASN A 5 -1.85 31.47 21.28
CA ASN A 5 -2.57 31.08 20.05
C ASN A 5 -3.93 31.77 19.95
N GLU A 6 -4.66 31.90 21.05
CA GLU A 6 -5.93 32.62 21.11
C GLU A 6 -5.76 34.12 20.81
N ILE A 7 -4.69 34.74 21.33
CA ILE A 7 -4.33 36.13 21.00
C ILE A 7 -3.85 36.24 19.54
N LEU A 8 -3.10 35.28 19.02
CA LEU A 8 -2.64 35.27 17.62
C LEU A 8 -3.80 35.13 16.63
N ILE A 9 -4.73 34.22 16.89
CA ILE A 9 -5.88 34.00 16.02
C ILE A 9 -6.85 35.19 16.07
N ASN A 10 -7.04 35.79 17.25
CA ASN A 10 -7.97 36.90 17.43
C ASN A 10 -7.38 38.29 17.13
N HIS A 11 -6.05 38.48 17.23
CA HIS A 11 -5.41 39.79 17.04
C HIS A 11 -4.42 39.89 15.87
N LEU A 12 -3.87 38.77 15.35
CA LEU A 12 -3.08 38.79 14.12
C LEU A 12 -3.99 38.51 12.93
N SER A 13 -4.61 39.61 12.49
CA SER A 13 -4.93 40.09 11.13
C SER A 13 -4.45 39.27 9.92
N LEU A 14 -4.43 37.94 9.92
CA LEU A 14 -4.12 37.15 8.72
C LEU A 14 -5.21 37.38 7.66
N ASP A 15 -6.46 37.38 8.09
CA ASP A 15 -7.62 37.61 7.22
C ASP A 15 -7.57 39.05 6.68
N VAL A 16 -7.25 40.02 7.54
CA VAL A 16 -7.08 41.44 7.20
C VAL A 16 -5.84 41.67 6.30
N LEU A 17 -4.74 40.93 6.45
CA LEU A 17 -3.55 41.04 5.61
C LEU A 17 -3.75 40.39 4.24
N VAL A 18 -4.42 39.23 4.19
CA VAL A 18 -4.77 38.54 2.95
C VAL A 18 -5.81 39.34 2.17
N GLU A 19 -6.78 39.99 2.84
CA GLU A 19 -7.78 40.84 2.19
C GLU A 19 -7.23 42.22 1.76
N ASN A 20 -6.41 42.88 2.58
CA ASN A 20 -5.94 44.24 2.26
C ASN A 20 -4.62 44.30 1.48
N HIS A 21 -3.72 43.32 1.65
CA HIS A 21 -2.39 43.30 1.02
C HIS A 21 -1.99 41.88 0.56
N PRO A 22 -2.69 41.29 -0.42
CA PRO A 22 -2.39 39.95 -0.92
C PRO A 22 -0.98 39.81 -1.51
N ASP A 23 -0.37 40.93 -1.91
CA ASP A 23 0.94 41.00 -2.57
C ASP A 23 2.12 41.03 -1.59
N ASP A 24 1.89 41.21 -0.29
CA ASP A 24 2.95 41.25 0.72
C ASP A 24 3.35 39.85 1.19
N ALA A 25 4.05 39.13 0.31
CA ALA A 25 4.56 37.78 0.59
C ALA A 25 5.51 37.73 1.80
N SER A 26 6.23 38.83 2.11
CA SER A 26 7.19 38.86 3.22
C SER A 26 6.48 38.86 4.58
N SER A 27 5.45 39.69 4.72
CA SER A 27 4.64 39.74 5.94
C SER A 27 3.88 38.43 6.14
N ILE A 28 3.26 37.88 5.09
CA ILE A 28 2.57 36.59 5.17
C ILE A 28 3.52 35.46 5.58
N ASN A 29 4.73 35.41 5.01
CA ASN A 29 5.75 34.44 5.39
C ASN A 29 6.22 34.59 6.84
N THR A 30 6.24 35.82 7.36
CA THR A 30 6.58 36.07 8.77
C THR A 30 5.47 35.56 9.69
N VAL A 31 4.21 35.80 9.34
CA VAL A 31 3.06 35.29 10.10
C VAL A 31 3.02 33.75 10.06
N LEU A 32 3.30 33.13 8.91
CA LEU A 32 3.44 31.68 8.78
C LEU A 32 4.50 31.10 9.73
N LYS A 33 5.65 31.77 9.84
CA LYS A 33 6.70 31.38 10.80
C LYS A 33 6.20 31.46 12.24
N ILE A 34 5.44 32.49 12.59
CA ILE A 34 4.89 32.63 13.96
C ILE A 34 3.92 31.48 14.24
N TYR A 35 2.99 31.17 13.33
CA TYR A 35 2.09 30.02 13.47
C TYR A 35 2.85 28.70 13.61
N SER A 36 3.91 28.51 12.82
CA SER A 36 4.74 27.30 12.93
C SER A 36 5.42 27.20 14.30
N LEU A 37 5.94 28.31 14.84
CA LEU A 37 6.59 28.31 16.14
C LEU A 37 5.57 28.01 17.23
N THR A 38 4.37 28.57 17.18
CA THR A 38 3.42 28.35 18.28
C THR A 38 2.73 27.00 18.24
N SER A 39 2.58 26.38 17.06
CA SER A 39 1.95 25.06 16.90
C SER A 39 2.94 23.89 16.87
N VAL A 40 4.21 24.10 16.50
CA VAL A 40 5.19 23.01 16.33
C VAL A 40 6.29 23.05 17.41
N TYR A 41 6.65 24.23 17.94
CA TYR A 41 7.76 24.36 18.87
C TYR A 41 7.36 24.04 20.31
N PHE A 42 7.77 22.86 20.78
CA PHE A 42 7.61 22.42 22.18
C PHE A 42 8.98 22.17 22.81
N GLY A 43 9.85 23.20 22.74
CA GLY A 43 11.18 23.20 23.35
C GLY A 43 12.32 22.94 22.37
N ALA A 44 12.13 22.08 21.37
CA ALA A 44 13.11 21.83 20.30
C ALA A 44 12.43 21.47 18.97
N PHE A 45 13.13 21.64 17.86
CA PHE A 45 12.69 21.17 16.54
C PHE A 45 13.15 19.73 16.30
N GLU A 46 12.32 18.92 15.63
CA GLU A 46 12.63 17.51 15.30
C GLU A 46 13.94 17.39 14.51
N ASN A 47 14.11 18.19 13.46
CA ASN A 47 15.34 18.23 12.65
C ASN A 47 16.59 18.50 13.49
N TYR A 48 16.49 19.35 14.51
CA TYR A 48 17.61 19.64 15.41
C TYR A 48 17.95 18.42 16.28
N ILE A 49 16.94 17.73 16.81
CA ILE A 49 17.16 16.50 17.57
C ILE A 49 17.79 15.41 16.70
N ASP A 50 17.35 15.26 15.45
CA ASP A 50 17.92 14.26 14.53
C ASP A 50 19.41 14.53 14.27
N THR A 51 19.78 15.80 14.07
CA THR A 51 21.21 16.16 13.94
C THR A 51 22.00 15.83 15.22
N LEU A 52 21.46 16.15 16.40
CA LEU A 52 22.10 15.81 17.67
C LEU A 52 22.20 14.29 17.89
N PHE A 53 21.22 13.53 17.42
CA PHE A 53 21.22 12.08 17.50
C PHE A 53 22.33 11.49 16.62
N ASN A 54 22.42 11.93 15.37
CA ASN A 54 23.46 11.50 14.42
C ASN A 54 24.86 11.85 14.95
N ASP A 55 25.04 13.07 15.46
CA ASP A 55 26.29 13.49 16.09
C ASP A 55 26.66 12.60 17.29
N LEU A 56 25.66 12.22 18.10
CA LEU A 56 25.88 11.33 19.23
C LEU A 56 26.25 9.91 18.80
N GLU A 57 25.67 9.39 17.71
CA GLU A 57 26.03 8.08 17.18
C GLU A 57 27.47 8.04 16.66
N ILE A 58 27.90 9.08 15.96
CA ILE A 58 29.28 9.22 15.47
C ILE A 58 30.25 9.23 16.65
N VAL A 59 29.99 10.08 17.66
CA VAL A 59 30.84 10.16 18.86
C VAL A 59 30.82 8.83 19.63
N LYS A 60 29.67 8.18 19.74
CA LYS A 60 29.55 6.85 20.37
C LYS A 60 30.40 5.81 19.64
N TYR A 61 30.45 5.84 18.31
CA TYR A 61 31.28 4.95 17.52
C TYR A 61 32.77 5.20 17.77
N LEU A 62 33.21 6.46 17.72
CA LEU A 62 34.62 6.84 17.94
C LEU A 62 35.13 6.44 19.32
N TYR A 63 34.33 6.64 20.36
CA TYR A 63 34.70 6.32 21.75
C TYR A 63 34.28 4.92 22.20
N LYS A 64 33.91 4.03 21.27
CA LYS A 64 33.47 2.66 21.58
C LYS A 64 34.67 1.79 21.98
N ASN A 65 34.83 1.57 23.28
CA ASN A 65 35.76 0.56 23.77
C ASN A 65 35.18 -0.85 23.55
N LYS A 66 35.71 -1.59 22.57
CA LYS A 66 35.25 -2.96 22.25
C LYS A 66 35.65 -3.99 23.32
N LEU A 67 36.66 -3.71 24.14
CA LEU A 67 37.19 -4.63 25.15
C LEU A 67 36.40 -4.59 26.46
N SER A 68 35.91 -3.41 26.86
CA SER A 68 35.31 -3.20 28.20
C SER A 68 33.83 -3.63 28.32
N GLY A 69 33.27 -4.29 27.31
CA GLY A 69 31.87 -4.72 27.26
C GLY A 69 30.89 -3.61 26.88
N LYS A 70 29.58 -3.95 26.86
CA LYS A 70 28.50 -2.98 26.54
C LYS A 70 28.30 -1.98 27.69
N ARG A 71 28.00 -0.71 27.37
CA ARG A 71 27.56 0.39 28.27
C ARG A 71 28.61 1.10 29.16
N LYS A 72 29.92 0.84 29.03
CA LYS A 72 30.96 1.66 29.69
C LYS A 72 31.35 2.85 28.81
N HIS A 73 30.51 3.88 28.80
CA HIS A 73 30.74 5.10 28.02
C HIS A 73 31.35 6.23 28.88
N PRO A 74 32.12 7.15 28.28
CA PRO A 74 32.58 8.36 28.96
C PRO A 74 31.41 9.18 29.52
N ARG A 75 31.61 9.83 30.68
CA ARG A 75 30.58 10.61 31.38
C ARG A 75 29.91 11.67 30.49
N PHE A 76 30.69 12.35 29.65
CA PHE A 76 30.18 13.35 28.71
C PHE A 76 29.13 12.80 27.75
N LEU A 77 29.33 11.58 27.23
CA LEU A 77 28.38 10.94 26.32
C LEU A 77 27.08 10.55 27.03
N ILE A 78 27.18 10.12 28.29
CA ILE A 78 26.02 9.83 29.13
C ILE A 78 25.22 11.11 29.38
N ILE A 79 25.88 12.21 29.73
CA ILE A 79 25.21 13.51 29.95
C ILE A 79 24.51 13.99 28.68
N LYS A 80 25.19 13.97 27.52
CA LYS A 80 24.55 14.34 26.25
C LYS A 80 23.38 13.42 25.89
N ARG A 81 23.49 12.11 26.15
CA ARG A 81 22.39 11.17 25.90
C ARG A 81 21.18 11.44 26.80
N ILE A 82 21.41 11.84 28.05
CA ILE A 82 20.35 12.25 28.98
C ILE A 82 19.68 13.54 28.49
N GLY A 83 20.46 14.54 28.07
CA GLY A 83 19.93 15.78 27.48
C GLY A 83 19.05 15.50 26.27
N LEU A 84 19.54 14.70 25.31
CA LEU A 84 18.77 14.28 24.15
C LEU A 84 17.49 13.51 24.56
N GLN A 85 17.55 12.67 25.60
CA GLN A 85 16.37 11.95 26.07
C GLN A 85 15.30 12.89 26.64
N LEU A 86 15.70 13.96 27.34
CA LEU A 86 14.79 14.98 27.86
C LEU A 86 14.15 15.80 26.73
N GLU A 87 14.93 16.17 25.72
CA GLU A 87 14.42 16.86 24.53
C GLU A 87 13.44 15.96 23.76
N LEU A 88 13.79 14.69 23.54
CA LEU A 88 12.88 13.71 22.94
C LEU A 88 11.58 13.56 23.74
N PHE A 89 11.68 13.47 25.07
CA PHE A 89 10.49 13.37 25.92
C PHE A 89 9.56 14.56 25.74
N SER A 90 10.13 15.77 25.65
CA SER A 90 9.38 17.01 25.46
C SER A 90 8.62 17.04 24.12
N ILE A 91 9.24 16.54 23.04
CA ILE A 91 8.61 16.44 21.72
C ILE A 91 7.59 15.29 21.65
N SER A 92 7.89 14.14 22.26
CA SER A 92 7.09 12.91 22.18
C SER A 92 5.74 12.96 22.89
N ASN A 93 5.43 14.06 23.57
CA ASN A 93 4.10 14.29 24.15
C ASN A 93 3.08 14.50 23.02
N TYR A 94 2.47 13.40 22.58
CA TYR A 94 1.31 13.41 21.69
C TYR A 94 0.18 14.20 22.36
N GLN A 95 -0.18 15.34 21.77
CA GLN A 95 -1.31 16.14 22.21
C GLN A 95 -2.52 15.83 21.34
N SER A 96 -3.71 15.83 21.96
CA SER A 96 -4.97 15.82 21.22
C SER A 96 -5.12 17.12 20.44
N LEU A 97 -5.67 17.04 19.24
CA LEU A 97 -5.98 18.21 18.42
C LEU A 97 -6.94 19.14 19.16
N THR A 98 -6.54 20.38 19.42
CA THR A 98 -7.44 21.40 19.98
C THR A 98 -8.21 22.13 18.88
N GLU A 99 -9.32 22.78 19.24
CA GLU A 99 -10.11 23.56 18.28
C GLU A 99 -9.30 24.72 17.65
N ILE A 100 -8.37 25.28 18.44
CA ILE A 100 -7.42 26.29 17.97
C ILE A 100 -6.50 25.69 16.90
N ASP A 101 -5.95 24.51 17.13
CA ASP A 101 -5.08 23.83 16.16
C ASP A 101 -5.85 23.50 14.87
N ARG A 102 -7.13 23.13 14.98
CA ARG A 102 -8.02 22.91 13.82
C ARG A 102 -8.17 24.19 12.97
N GLN A 103 -8.36 25.34 13.61
CA GLN A 103 -8.44 26.63 12.91
C GLN A 103 -7.12 27.01 12.25
N VAL A 104 -5.98 26.77 12.92
CA VAL A 104 -4.66 26.99 12.34
C VAL A 104 -4.46 26.11 11.11
N ILE A 105 -4.84 24.83 11.15
CA ILE A 105 -4.76 23.92 10.01
C ILE A 105 -5.58 24.45 8.82
N LEU A 106 -6.81 24.92 9.06
CA LEU A 106 -7.66 25.48 7.99
C LEU A 106 -7.04 26.74 7.38
N LYS A 107 -6.55 27.67 8.20
CA LYS A 107 -5.89 28.89 7.70
C LYS A 107 -4.60 28.58 6.93
N LEU A 108 -3.80 27.62 7.41
CA LEU A 108 -2.61 27.16 6.70
C LEU A 108 -2.95 26.48 5.38
N PHE A 109 -4.06 25.75 5.32
CA PHE A 109 -4.56 25.14 4.10
C PHE A 109 -4.97 26.19 3.08
N GLU A 110 -5.69 27.24 3.47
CA GLU A 110 -6.04 28.36 2.59
C GLU A 110 -4.79 29.06 2.03
N LEU A 111 -3.77 29.29 2.86
CA LEU A 111 -2.48 29.84 2.41
C LEU A 111 -1.69 28.87 1.50
N SER A 112 -1.86 27.56 1.68
CA SER A 112 -1.24 26.53 0.83
C SER A 112 -1.83 26.49 -0.59
N ILE A 113 -2.94 27.19 -0.80
CA ILE A 113 -3.72 27.30 -2.03
C ILE A 113 -3.65 28.72 -2.63
N HIS A 114 -2.88 29.62 -2.01
CA HIS A 114 -2.72 31.00 -2.44
C HIS A 114 -2.12 31.15 -3.85
N ARG A 115 -2.37 32.26 -4.54
CA ARG A 115 -1.82 32.53 -5.89
C ARG A 115 -0.29 32.48 -5.94
N TYR A 116 0.36 33.13 -4.96
CA TYR A 116 1.81 33.22 -4.84
C TYR A 116 2.47 31.87 -4.49
N SER A 117 3.37 31.41 -5.34
CA SER A 117 4.08 30.12 -5.18
C SER A 117 4.98 30.07 -3.93
N GLU A 118 5.63 31.16 -3.56
CA GLU A 118 6.51 31.21 -2.38
C GLU A 118 5.74 31.03 -1.08
N VAL A 119 4.61 31.74 -0.96
CA VAL A 119 3.69 31.62 0.18
C VAL A 119 3.13 30.20 0.26
N ARG A 120 2.68 29.64 -0.88
CA ARG A 120 2.21 28.25 -0.95
C ARG A 120 3.24 27.26 -0.43
N ARG A 121 4.49 27.33 -0.94
CA ARG A 121 5.55 26.39 -0.55
C ARG A 121 5.85 26.45 0.95
N ASN A 122 5.93 27.65 1.52
CA ASN A 122 6.20 27.81 2.95
C ASN A 122 5.02 27.34 3.80
N ALA A 123 3.79 27.66 3.40
CA ALA A 123 2.58 27.20 4.08
C ALA A 123 2.47 25.67 4.07
N GLN A 124 2.76 25.02 2.93
CA GLN A 124 2.74 23.56 2.78
C GLN A 124 3.76 22.88 3.70
N VAL A 125 4.98 23.40 3.79
CA VAL A 125 6.01 22.87 4.71
C VAL A 125 5.50 22.89 6.16
N TYR A 126 4.90 23.99 6.60
CA TYR A 126 4.35 24.10 7.96
C TYR A 126 3.12 23.23 8.17
N LEU A 127 2.26 23.13 7.16
CA LEU A 127 1.11 22.25 7.18
C LEU A 127 1.55 20.80 7.38
N PHE A 128 2.58 20.32 6.68
CA PHE A 128 3.09 18.97 6.84
C PHE A 128 3.66 18.70 8.24
N TYR A 129 4.37 19.66 8.85
CA TYR A 129 4.83 19.49 10.24
C TYR A 129 3.68 19.31 11.22
N ILE A 130 2.60 20.06 11.06
CA ILE A 130 1.41 19.94 11.92
C ILE A 130 0.68 18.63 11.65
N LEU A 131 0.55 18.23 10.38
CA LEU A 131 -0.08 16.97 10.00
C LEU A 131 0.70 15.74 10.50
N GLN A 132 2.03 15.82 10.62
CA GLN A 132 2.87 14.74 11.18
C GLN A 132 2.63 14.59 12.68
N ARG A 133 2.41 15.71 13.38
CA ARG A 133 2.29 15.76 14.83
C ARG A 133 0.95 15.23 15.32
N TYR A 134 -0.14 15.63 14.68
CA TYR A 134 -1.49 15.27 15.10
C TYR A 134 -2.02 14.10 14.26
N LEU A 135 -2.29 12.97 14.92
CA LEU A 135 -2.92 11.82 14.25
C LEU A 135 -4.30 12.21 13.71
N PHE A 136 -4.63 11.72 12.51
CA PHE A 136 -5.90 11.96 11.80
C PHE A 136 -6.23 13.42 11.43
N SER A 137 -5.33 14.37 11.67
CA SER A 137 -5.50 15.78 11.31
C SER A 137 -5.78 16.03 9.82
N TYR A 138 -5.35 15.13 8.94
CA TYR A 138 -5.63 15.20 7.50
C TYR A 138 -7.15 15.18 7.19
N GLN A 139 -7.99 14.58 8.04
CA GLN A 139 -9.44 14.53 7.82
C GLN A 139 -10.08 15.92 7.77
N VAL A 140 -9.51 16.90 8.48
CA VAL A 140 -9.97 18.29 8.49
C VAL A 140 -9.86 18.92 7.09
N ILE A 141 -8.82 18.54 6.35
CA ILE A 141 -8.44 19.15 5.08
C ILE A 141 -9.07 18.41 3.89
N VAL A 142 -9.16 17.08 3.98
CA VAL A 142 -9.59 16.20 2.89
C VAL A 142 -10.90 16.64 2.26
N ASN A 143 -11.93 16.95 3.06
CA ASN A 143 -13.24 17.33 2.53
C ASN A 143 -13.14 18.57 1.63
N ARG A 144 -12.34 19.56 2.07
CA ARG A 144 -12.13 20.79 1.31
C ARG A 144 -11.30 20.57 0.05
N ILE A 145 -10.32 19.66 0.09
CA ILE A 145 -9.58 19.24 -1.12
C ILE A 145 -10.55 18.64 -2.14
N LEU A 146 -11.43 17.72 -1.70
CA LEU A 146 -12.39 17.06 -2.59
C LEU A 146 -13.35 18.06 -3.24
N GLU A 147 -13.86 19.03 -2.49
CA GLU A 147 -14.71 20.10 -3.03
C GLU A 147 -14.00 20.91 -4.14
N LEU A 148 -12.73 21.25 -3.93
CA LEU A 148 -11.94 22.02 -4.91
C LEU A 148 -11.53 21.20 -6.13
N LEU A 149 -11.39 19.89 -5.96
CA LEU A 149 -11.04 18.96 -7.04
C LEU A 149 -12.25 18.60 -7.91
N ASP A 150 -13.44 18.43 -7.32
CA ASP A 150 -14.65 18.06 -8.06
C ASP A 150 -15.30 19.26 -8.80
N ASN A 151 -14.98 20.52 -8.44
CA ASN A 151 -15.51 21.74 -9.07
C ASN A 151 -14.42 22.51 -9.87
N PRO A 152 -14.01 22.04 -11.07
CA PRO A 152 -12.94 22.66 -11.84
C PRO A 152 -13.32 24.02 -12.47
N GLY A 153 -14.60 24.37 -12.50
CA GLY A 153 -15.10 25.65 -13.05
C GLY A 153 -14.98 26.83 -12.10
N GLU A 154 -14.86 26.59 -10.79
CA GLU A 154 -14.78 27.64 -9.76
C GLU A 154 -13.35 27.82 -9.20
N ALA A 155 -12.47 26.83 -9.38
CA ALA A 155 -11.13 26.83 -8.81
C ALA A 155 -10.09 27.38 -9.80
N ASP A 156 -9.24 28.30 -9.33
CA ASP A 156 -8.10 28.80 -10.09
C ASP A 156 -7.04 27.68 -10.26
N HIS A 157 -6.32 27.67 -11.37
CA HIS A 157 -5.30 26.66 -11.67
C HIS A 157 -4.24 26.55 -10.57
N ASP A 158 -3.93 27.66 -9.91
CA ASP A 158 -2.99 27.71 -8.79
C ASP A 158 -3.52 27.01 -7.53
N GLN A 159 -4.84 27.01 -7.35
CA GLN A 159 -5.50 26.34 -6.23
C GLN A 159 -5.45 24.83 -6.42
N ILE A 160 -5.79 24.34 -7.61
CA ILE A 160 -5.70 22.91 -7.97
C ILE A 160 -4.25 22.43 -7.81
N LYS A 161 -3.28 23.20 -8.31
CA LYS A 161 -1.86 22.88 -8.13
C LYS A 161 -1.46 22.81 -6.66
N GLY A 162 -1.94 23.75 -5.83
CA GLY A 162 -1.74 23.74 -4.38
C GLY A 162 -2.29 22.47 -3.72
N CYS A 163 -3.54 22.10 -4.02
CA CYS A 163 -4.17 20.88 -3.52
C CYS A 163 -3.38 19.63 -3.89
N LEU A 164 -2.94 19.53 -5.15
CA LEU A 164 -2.19 18.37 -5.60
C LEU A 164 -0.80 18.27 -4.92
N TYR A 165 -0.13 19.39 -4.65
CA TYR A 165 1.10 19.38 -3.83
C TYR A 165 0.84 18.89 -2.39
N ILE A 166 -0.29 19.27 -1.79
CA ILE A 166 -0.67 18.80 -0.45
C ILE A 166 -0.93 17.28 -0.48
N LEU A 167 -1.55 16.76 -1.55
CA LEU A 167 -1.75 15.32 -1.74
C LEU A 167 -0.43 14.57 -1.98
N LEU A 168 0.47 15.13 -2.78
CA LEU A 168 1.83 14.58 -2.98
C LEU A 168 2.60 14.51 -1.66
N GLY A 169 2.38 15.49 -0.79
CA GLY A 169 2.90 15.47 0.57
C GLY A 169 4.42 15.55 0.65
N ASN A 170 4.98 14.98 1.71
CA ASN A 170 6.42 14.82 1.93
C ASN A 170 6.78 13.34 2.13
N ASP A 171 8.05 13.03 2.37
CA ASP A 171 8.48 11.64 2.58
C ASP A 171 7.76 10.94 3.76
N SER A 172 7.30 11.70 4.76
CA SER A 172 6.62 11.18 5.95
C SER A 172 5.09 11.12 5.82
N ILE A 173 4.49 11.96 4.99
CA ILE A 173 3.04 12.12 4.86
C ILE A 173 2.67 12.06 3.39
N PHE A 174 2.01 10.98 3.02
CA PHE A 174 1.31 10.86 1.75
C PHE A 174 -0.15 10.55 2.05
N ILE A 175 -1.06 11.46 1.67
CA ILE A 175 -2.50 11.35 1.96
C ILE A 175 -3.16 10.21 1.16
N PRO A 176 -2.86 10.03 -0.14
CA PRO A 176 -3.49 9.00 -0.97
C PRO A 176 -3.27 7.54 -0.53
N THR A 177 -2.29 7.26 0.32
CA THR A 177 -2.01 5.91 0.85
C THR A 177 -2.41 5.71 2.32
N LYS A 178 -3.10 6.68 2.95
CA LYS A 178 -3.57 6.50 4.33
C LYS A 178 -4.65 5.41 4.40
N HIS A 179 -4.60 4.59 5.46
CA HIS A 179 -5.44 3.39 5.65
C HIS A 179 -6.91 3.67 6.02
N SER A 180 -7.62 4.49 5.25
CA SER A 180 -9.04 4.79 5.48
C SER A 180 -9.83 4.56 4.21
N TRP A 181 -10.69 3.54 4.21
CA TRP A 181 -11.51 3.19 3.04
C TRP A 181 -12.47 4.31 2.63
N THR A 182 -13.06 5.02 3.59
CA THR A 182 -13.94 6.18 3.33
C THR A 182 -13.20 7.35 2.66
N LEU A 183 -11.91 7.51 2.95
CA LEU A 183 -11.04 8.48 2.26
C LEU A 183 -10.77 8.02 0.83
N LEU A 184 -10.32 6.78 0.65
CA LEU A 184 -9.95 6.23 -0.65
C LEU A 184 -11.13 6.24 -1.63
N GLU A 185 -12.32 5.85 -1.15
CA GLU A 185 -13.59 5.85 -1.89
C GLU A 185 -13.88 7.20 -2.55
N ARG A 186 -13.55 8.31 -1.87
CA ARG A 186 -13.82 9.66 -2.37
C ARG A 186 -12.63 10.26 -3.12
N LEU A 187 -11.43 10.06 -2.61
CA LEU A 187 -10.21 10.68 -3.11
C LEU A 187 -9.76 10.11 -4.44
N TRP A 188 -9.75 8.79 -4.61
CA TRP A 188 -9.23 8.18 -5.83
C TRP A 188 -10.09 8.51 -7.05
N PRO A 189 -11.44 8.40 -7.02
CA PRO A 189 -12.26 8.81 -8.14
C PRO A 189 -12.20 10.31 -8.44
N SER A 190 -12.07 11.15 -7.41
CA SER A 190 -11.88 12.60 -7.60
C SER A 190 -10.55 12.89 -8.30
N LEU A 191 -9.46 12.28 -7.85
CA LEU A 191 -8.13 12.43 -8.46
C LEU A 191 -8.13 12.00 -9.94
N THR A 192 -8.75 10.86 -10.27
CA THR A 192 -8.86 10.41 -11.67
C THR A 192 -9.70 11.37 -12.52
N ARG A 193 -10.72 12.02 -11.96
CA ARG A 193 -11.57 13.00 -12.66
C ARG A 193 -10.85 14.33 -12.90
N THR A 194 -9.98 14.75 -11.99
CA THR A 194 -9.35 16.09 -11.96
C THR A 194 -8.35 16.41 -13.09
N MET A 195 -8.15 15.57 -14.11
CA MET A 195 -7.20 15.86 -15.19
C MET A 195 -7.72 16.88 -16.22
N HIS A 196 -8.24 18.02 -15.74
CA HIS A 196 -8.50 19.21 -16.56
C HIS A 196 -7.25 20.12 -16.70
N ALA A 197 -6.14 19.76 -16.04
CA ALA A 197 -4.93 20.57 -16.04
C ALA A 197 -4.12 20.37 -17.34
N THR A 198 -4.21 21.36 -18.23
CA THR A 198 -3.45 21.42 -19.50
C THR A 198 -1.97 21.72 -19.30
N LYS A 199 -1.59 22.28 -18.13
CA LYS A 199 -0.19 22.66 -17.84
C LYS A 199 0.66 21.43 -17.52
N ILE A 200 1.81 21.33 -18.19
CA ILE A 200 2.81 20.26 -18.03
C ILE A 200 3.17 20.05 -16.54
N SER A 201 3.42 21.13 -15.79
CA SER A 201 3.81 21.02 -14.38
C SER A 201 2.76 20.35 -13.48
N THR A 202 1.49 20.43 -13.84
CA THR A 202 0.41 19.78 -13.07
C THR A 202 0.28 18.32 -13.47
N GLN A 203 0.52 18.01 -14.75
CA GLN A 203 0.56 16.64 -15.25
C GLN A 203 1.72 15.85 -14.63
N GLU A 204 2.93 16.39 -14.65
CA GLU A 204 4.09 15.78 -14.00
C GLU A 204 3.85 15.51 -12.51
N LEU A 205 3.14 16.42 -11.85
CA LEU A 205 2.84 16.26 -10.43
C LEU A 205 1.83 15.14 -10.19
N ILE A 206 0.85 14.98 -11.07
CA ILE A 206 -0.09 13.86 -11.01
C ILE A 206 0.62 12.54 -11.32
N ASP A 207 1.52 12.52 -12.30
CA ASP A 207 2.34 11.34 -12.64
C ASP A 207 3.20 10.92 -11.42
N ASN A 208 3.79 11.90 -10.73
CA ASN A 208 4.52 11.67 -9.47
C ASN A 208 3.60 11.15 -8.35
N ILE A 209 2.36 11.63 -8.25
CA ILE A 209 1.38 11.09 -7.29
C ILE A 209 1.08 9.64 -7.64
N MET A 210 0.77 9.34 -8.90
CA MET A 210 0.46 7.99 -9.38
C MET A 210 1.62 7.03 -9.11
N GLU A 211 2.85 7.42 -9.44
CA GLU A 211 4.04 6.61 -9.19
C GLU A 211 4.25 6.37 -7.69
N ASN A 212 4.04 7.39 -6.85
CA ASN A 212 4.14 7.25 -5.40
C ASN A 212 3.03 6.40 -4.80
N VAL A 213 1.79 6.46 -5.33
CA VAL A 213 0.72 5.53 -4.94
C VAL A 213 1.15 4.10 -5.26
N VAL A 214 1.57 3.83 -6.49
CA VAL A 214 1.99 2.47 -6.89
C VAL A 214 3.17 1.96 -6.06
N LYS A 215 4.11 2.83 -5.67
CA LYS A 215 5.29 2.44 -4.86
C LYS A 215 5.01 2.28 -3.37
N ARG A 216 4.17 3.15 -2.79
CA ARG A 216 3.97 3.28 -1.33
C ARG A 216 2.64 2.70 -0.84
N PHE A 217 1.76 2.23 -1.73
CA PHE A 217 0.47 1.70 -1.34
C PHE A 217 0.62 0.31 -0.72
N ASP A 218 0.47 0.28 0.60
CA ASP A 218 0.25 -0.95 1.35
C ASP A 218 -1.25 -1.21 1.45
N SER A 219 -1.67 -2.36 0.92
CA SER A 219 -3.06 -2.81 0.93
C SER A 219 -3.64 -2.75 2.36
N PRO A 220 -4.61 -1.86 2.64
CA PRO A 220 -5.23 -1.80 3.95
C PRO A 220 -5.98 -3.11 4.22
N ALA A 221 -6.03 -3.53 5.48
CA ALA A 221 -6.89 -4.64 5.87
C ALA A 221 -8.36 -4.24 5.65
N ILE A 222 -9.09 -5.02 4.86
CA ILE A 222 -10.55 -4.86 4.70
C ILE A 222 -11.24 -5.52 5.89
N ILE A 223 -10.83 -6.75 6.20
CA ILE A 223 -11.36 -7.58 7.27
C ILE A 223 -10.28 -7.69 8.35
N GLU A 224 -10.57 -7.15 9.54
CA GLU A 224 -9.74 -7.28 10.73
C GLU A 224 -10.32 -8.41 11.60
N ASP A 225 -9.72 -9.59 11.54
CA ASP A 225 -10.08 -10.72 12.41
C ASP A 225 -9.04 -10.89 13.52
N THR A 226 -9.50 -11.12 14.74
CA THR A 226 -8.62 -11.43 15.88
C THR A 226 -8.69 -12.91 16.24
N ASN A 227 -7.54 -13.56 16.32
CA ASN A 227 -7.48 -14.97 16.73
C ASN A 227 -7.84 -15.14 18.22
N ASP A 228 -8.57 -16.20 18.56
CA ASP A 228 -8.94 -16.55 19.95
C ASP A 228 -7.73 -16.66 20.88
N VAL A 229 -6.60 -17.14 20.37
CA VAL A 229 -5.35 -17.24 21.13
C VAL A 229 -4.87 -15.86 21.56
N SER A 230 -4.89 -14.89 20.65
CA SER A 230 -4.49 -13.50 20.92
C SER A 230 -5.39 -12.87 21.99
N ILE A 231 -6.70 -13.13 21.91
CA ILE A 231 -7.68 -12.64 22.89
C ILE A 231 -7.34 -13.18 24.29
N LYS A 232 -7.10 -14.50 24.42
CA LYS A 232 -6.73 -15.13 25.69
C LYS A 232 -5.46 -14.52 26.28
N THR A 233 -4.40 -14.37 25.48
CA THR A 233 -3.14 -13.76 25.94
C THR A 233 -3.28 -12.28 26.31
N ALA A 234 -4.18 -11.53 25.63
CA ALA A 234 -4.42 -10.13 25.96
C ALA A 234 -5.16 -9.98 27.30
N ILE A 235 -6.09 -10.88 27.60
CA ILE A 235 -6.77 -10.95 28.91
C ILE A 235 -5.76 -11.24 30.02
N GLU A 236 -4.79 -12.12 29.78
CA GLU A 236 -3.70 -12.42 30.72
C GLU A 236 -2.75 -11.22 30.94
N LEU A 237 -2.45 -10.44 29.90
CA LEU A 237 -1.51 -9.31 29.96
C LEU A 237 -2.11 -8.05 30.59
N TRP A 238 -3.43 -7.85 30.50
CA TRP A 238 -4.09 -6.64 30.95
C TRP A 238 -4.90 -6.82 32.24
N LYS A 239 -6.23 -6.86 32.12
CA LYS A 239 -7.21 -7.04 33.19
C LYS A 239 -8.34 -7.90 32.64
N PRO A 240 -9.04 -8.68 33.48
CA PRO A 240 -10.24 -9.37 33.05
C PRO A 240 -11.25 -8.33 32.55
N LEU A 241 -11.57 -8.38 31.25
CA LEU A 241 -12.61 -7.56 30.65
C LEU A 241 -13.97 -8.22 30.89
N ASP A 242 -15.00 -7.39 31.09
CA ASP A 242 -16.38 -7.87 31.17
C ASP A 242 -16.79 -8.49 29.82
N THR A 243 -17.43 -9.66 29.86
CA THR A 243 -17.85 -10.40 28.66
C THR A 243 -18.82 -9.61 27.78
N ASN A 244 -19.62 -8.73 28.39
CA ASN A 244 -20.58 -7.89 27.67
C ASN A 244 -19.89 -6.78 26.86
N GLU A 245 -18.79 -6.23 27.37
CA GLU A 245 -18.01 -5.23 26.62
C GLU A 245 -17.30 -5.87 25.42
N LEU A 246 -16.81 -7.11 25.57
CA LEU A 246 -16.19 -7.85 24.48
C LEU A 246 -17.17 -8.08 23.32
N VAL A 247 -18.38 -8.57 23.62
CA VAL A 247 -19.41 -8.79 22.58
C VAL A 247 -19.81 -7.50 21.88
N SER A 248 -19.95 -6.39 22.62
CA SER A 248 -20.24 -5.08 22.02
C SER A 248 -19.11 -4.57 21.12
N ARG A 249 -17.85 -4.82 21.49
CA ARG A 249 -16.68 -4.46 20.67
C ARG A 249 -16.54 -5.34 19.43
N ASP A 250 -16.88 -6.62 19.53
CA ASP A 250 -16.94 -7.52 18.39
C ASP A 250 -18.02 -7.09 17.39
N GLN A 251 -19.19 -6.64 17.86
CA GLN A 251 -20.23 -6.07 17.00
C GLN A 251 -19.77 -4.80 16.29
N MET A 252 -19.17 -3.84 17.01
CA MET A 252 -18.60 -2.63 16.39
C MET A 252 -17.52 -2.95 15.35
N ARG A 253 -16.71 -3.99 15.58
CA ARG A 253 -15.71 -4.44 14.61
C ARG A 253 -16.36 -5.01 13.36
N GLU A 254 -17.40 -5.83 13.52
CA GLU A 254 -18.12 -6.41 12.41
C GLU A 254 -18.83 -5.34 11.57
N GLU A 255 -19.47 -4.36 12.21
CA GLU A 255 -20.06 -3.20 11.53
C GLU A 255 -19.01 -2.41 10.73
N ARG A 256 -17.81 -2.21 11.31
CA ARG A 256 -16.70 -1.56 10.62
C ARG A 256 -16.18 -2.40 9.45
N ASN A 257 -16.07 -3.72 9.60
CA ASN A 257 -15.68 -4.62 8.51
C ASN A 257 -16.69 -4.54 7.36
N GLN A 258 -17.99 -4.55 7.67
CA GLN A 258 -19.06 -4.41 6.67
C GLN A 258 -19.01 -3.05 5.96
N ALA A 259 -18.81 -1.96 6.69
CA ALA A 259 -18.64 -0.63 6.10
C ALA A 259 -17.39 -0.56 5.20
N ASN A 260 -16.28 -1.17 5.59
CA ASN A 260 -15.07 -1.25 4.77
C ASN A 260 -15.29 -2.02 3.48
N ILE A 261 -16.00 -3.16 3.53
CA ILE A 261 -16.34 -3.98 2.35
C ILE A 261 -17.24 -3.17 1.40
N GLN A 262 -18.23 -2.45 1.94
CA GLN A 262 -19.11 -1.58 1.14
C GLN A 262 -18.31 -0.46 0.46
N SER A 263 -17.48 0.28 1.20
CA SER A 263 -16.62 1.33 0.64
C SER A 263 -15.65 0.79 -0.41
N TYR A 264 -15.09 -0.41 -0.21
CA TYR A 264 -14.22 -1.07 -1.20
C TYR A 264 -14.97 -1.40 -2.50
N ASN A 265 -16.16 -2.00 -2.39
CA ASN A 265 -16.99 -2.33 -3.56
C ASN A 265 -17.42 -1.06 -4.30
N ASN A 266 -17.90 -0.04 -3.57
CA ASN A 266 -18.27 1.26 -4.13
C ASN A 266 -17.09 1.93 -4.84
N LEU A 267 -15.89 1.88 -4.26
CA LEU A 267 -14.68 2.43 -4.86
C LEU A 267 -14.36 1.73 -6.19
N MET A 268 -14.36 0.40 -6.21
CA MET A 268 -14.13 -0.38 -7.42
C MET A 268 -15.18 -0.09 -8.50
N GLU A 269 -16.46 -0.08 -8.14
CA GLU A 269 -17.55 0.24 -9.07
C GLU A 269 -17.46 1.66 -9.60
N THR A 270 -17.18 2.64 -8.74
CA THR A 270 -17.03 4.05 -9.13
C THR A 270 -15.88 4.20 -10.10
N LEU A 271 -14.70 3.66 -9.79
CA LEU A 271 -13.56 3.69 -10.70
C LEU A 271 -13.87 3.01 -12.03
N ASN A 272 -14.58 1.87 -11.99
CA ASN A 272 -14.94 1.15 -13.21
C ASN A 272 -15.95 1.92 -14.08
N SER A 273 -16.90 2.62 -13.45
CA SER A 273 -17.89 3.45 -14.15
C SER A 273 -17.26 4.57 -14.96
N LEU A 274 -16.07 5.05 -14.54
CA LEU A 274 -15.36 6.10 -15.24
C LEU A 274 -14.93 5.68 -16.66
N PHE A 275 -14.62 4.40 -16.90
CA PHE A 275 -14.23 3.94 -18.24
C PHE A 275 -15.36 3.99 -19.28
N TYR A 276 -16.61 3.86 -18.84
CA TYR A 276 -17.78 3.92 -19.72
C TYR A 276 -18.17 5.37 -20.08
N ASN A 277 -17.74 6.34 -19.27
CA ASN A 277 -17.88 7.75 -19.59
C ASN A 277 -16.78 8.10 -20.61
N HIS A 278 -17.11 8.10 -21.91
CA HIS A 278 -16.21 8.33 -23.06
C HIS A 278 -15.42 9.66 -23.10
N LEU A 279 -15.30 10.37 -21.98
CA LEU A 279 -14.62 11.65 -21.81
C LEU A 279 -13.26 11.54 -21.10
N LEU A 280 -12.81 10.33 -20.75
CA LEU A 280 -11.51 10.15 -20.10
C LEU A 280 -10.35 10.25 -21.09
N THR A 281 -9.33 11.00 -20.69
CA THR A 281 -8.01 11.00 -21.34
C THR A 281 -7.30 9.68 -21.07
N TRP A 282 -6.44 9.22 -21.98
CA TRP A 282 -5.67 7.97 -21.81
C TRP A 282 -4.90 7.90 -20.48
N ARG A 283 -4.39 9.04 -19.96
CA ARG A 283 -3.73 9.11 -18.64
C ARG A 283 -4.68 8.87 -17.47
N GLN A 284 -5.91 9.36 -17.55
CA GLN A 284 -6.94 9.11 -16.53
C GLN A 284 -7.32 7.64 -16.52
N GLN A 285 -7.42 7.03 -17.71
CA GLN A 285 -7.63 5.60 -17.86
C GLN A 285 -6.47 4.80 -17.25
N GLU A 286 -5.23 5.23 -17.49
CA GLU A 286 -4.02 4.59 -16.93
C GLU A 286 -4.01 4.62 -15.40
N MET A 287 -4.31 5.78 -14.81
CA MET A 287 -4.40 5.95 -13.37
C MET A 287 -5.54 5.11 -12.77
N ALA A 288 -6.73 5.17 -13.35
CA ALA A 288 -7.87 4.39 -12.87
C ALA A 288 -7.58 2.88 -12.94
N MET A 289 -6.95 2.42 -14.03
CA MET A 289 -6.54 1.02 -14.19
C MET A 289 -5.50 0.60 -13.15
N ALA A 290 -4.49 1.44 -12.91
CA ALA A 290 -3.47 1.19 -11.90
C ALA A 290 -4.08 1.12 -10.49
N PHE A 291 -5.04 2.00 -10.17
CA PHE A 291 -5.75 1.97 -8.89
C PHE A 291 -6.59 0.71 -8.72
N ILE A 292 -7.36 0.30 -9.73
CA ILE A 292 -8.10 -0.97 -9.66
C ILE A 292 -7.15 -2.15 -9.48
N TRP A 293 -6.00 -2.15 -10.18
CA TRP A 293 -4.99 -3.20 -10.04
C TRP A 293 -4.43 -3.29 -8.61
N LEU A 294 -4.14 -2.16 -7.97
CA LEU A 294 -3.68 -2.11 -6.58
C LEU A 294 -4.71 -2.62 -5.56
N LEU A 295 -6.00 -2.53 -5.90
CA LEU A 295 -7.09 -2.99 -5.03
C LEU A 295 -7.36 -4.50 -5.14
N LEU A 296 -6.73 -5.23 -6.06
CA LEU A 296 -6.95 -6.67 -6.20
C LEU A 296 -6.47 -7.44 -4.96
N GLN A 297 -7.41 -8.02 -4.21
CA GLN A 297 -7.15 -8.78 -2.98
C GLN A 297 -7.79 -10.18 -3.02
N ASN A 298 -7.27 -11.09 -2.18
CA ASN A 298 -7.73 -12.49 -2.11
C ASN A 298 -8.93 -12.72 -1.17
N ARG A 299 -9.21 -11.79 -0.25
CA ARG A 299 -10.20 -12.00 0.82
C ARG A 299 -11.62 -11.59 0.43
N VAL A 300 -11.77 -10.71 -0.56
CA VAL A 300 -13.04 -10.15 -1.00
C VAL A 300 -13.22 -10.49 -2.48
N PRO A 301 -14.42 -10.94 -2.91
CA PRO A 301 -14.68 -11.21 -4.31
C PRO A 301 -14.50 -9.94 -5.13
N ILE A 302 -13.89 -10.07 -6.29
CA ILE A 302 -13.64 -8.95 -7.19
C ILE A 302 -14.90 -8.73 -8.05
N PRO A 303 -15.40 -7.50 -8.19
CA PRO A 303 -16.55 -7.22 -9.06
C PRO A 303 -16.28 -7.65 -10.51
N PRO A 304 -17.14 -8.50 -11.12
CA PRO A 304 -16.98 -8.95 -12.51
C PRO A 304 -16.79 -7.82 -13.54
N PRO A 305 -17.45 -6.64 -13.40
CA PRO A 305 -17.24 -5.52 -14.31
C PRO A 305 -15.79 -5.02 -14.37
N CYS A 306 -15.04 -5.08 -13.26
CA CYS A 306 -13.64 -4.63 -13.23
C CYS A 306 -12.75 -5.59 -14.03
N ILE A 307 -13.02 -6.89 -13.95
CA ILE A 307 -12.28 -7.92 -14.70
C ILE A 307 -12.58 -7.80 -16.18
N ARG A 308 -13.83 -7.55 -16.55
CA ARG A 308 -14.20 -7.29 -17.94
C ARG A 308 -13.38 -6.14 -18.52
N THR A 309 -13.24 -5.04 -17.78
CA THR A 309 -12.41 -3.90 -18.18
C THR A 309 -10.95 -4.31 -18.38
N PHE A 310 -10.33 -5.06 -17.46
CA PHE A 310 -8.97 -5.56 -17.67
C PHE A 310 -8.84 -6.43 -18.94
N VAL A 311 -9.80 -7.32 -19.18
CA VAL A 311 -9.79 -8.22 -20.35
C VAL A 311 -9.96 -7.43 -21.65
N ASP A 312 -10.88 -6.47 -21.68
CA ASP A 312 -11.09 -5.62 -22.85
C ASP A 312 -9.86 -4.75 -23.16
N PHE A 313 -9.14 -4.31 -22.12
CA PHE A 313 -7.95 -3.47 -22.25
C PHE A 313 -6.70 -4.23 -22.73
N LEU A 314 -6.70 -5.57 -22.77
CA LEU A 314 -5.62 -6.35 -23.38
C LEU A 314 -5.45 -6.08 -24.89
N VAL A 315 -6.52 -5.65 -25.56
CA VAL A 315 -6.55 -5.37 -27.00
C VAL A 315 -6.70 -3.86 -27.25
N HIS A 316 -6.50 -3.04 -26.22
CA HIS A 316 -6.54 -1.59 -26.34
C HIS A 316 -5.35 -1.07 -27.16
N ASP A 317 -5.48 0.07 -27.85
CA ASP A 317 -4.43 0.58 -28.76
C ASP A 317 -3.16 1.07 -28.03
N ASN A 318 -3.30 1.57 -26.79
CA ASN A 318 -2.19 2.06 -25.97
C ASN A 318 -1.43 0.92 -25.25
N ILE A 319 -0.11 0.87 -25.45
CA ILE A 319 0.80 -0.11 -24.85
C ILE A 319 0.83 -0.09 -23.31
N GLU A 320 0.81 1.08 -22.68
CA GLU A 320 0.91 1.16 -21.21
C GLU A 320 -0.36 0.60 -20.54
N LEU A 321 -1.51 0.84 -21.14
CA LEU A 321 -2.78 0.26 -20.71
C LEU A 321 -2.79 -1.27 -20.87
N ARG A 322 -2.23 -1.81 -21.96
CA ARG A 322 -2.06 -3.26 -22.14
C ARG A 322 -1.13 -3.86 -21.07
N LYS A 323 0.01 -3.24 -20.80
CA LYS A 323 0.96 -3.69 -19.75
C LYS A 323 0.30 -3.73 -18.36
N ILE A 324 -0.53 -2.74 -18.01
CA ILE A 324 -1.28 -2.76 -16.74
C ILE A 324 -2.36 -3.85 -16.76
N ALA A 325 -3.04 -4.07 -17.88
CA ALA A 325 -4.04 -5.13 -18.02
C ALA A 325 -3.44 -6.53 -17.87
N GLU A 326 -2.27 -6.78 -18.47
CA GLU A 326 -1.52 -8.03 -18.31
C GLU A 326 -1.17 -8.28 -16.83
N LYS A 327 -0.72 -7.25 -16.10
CA LYS A 327 -0.45 -7.32 -14.66
C LYS A 327 -1.72 -7.60 -13.85
N GLY A 328 -2.82 -6.95 -14.19
CA GLY A 328 -4.14 -7.14 -13.58
C GLY A 328 -4.64 -8.56 -13.70
N ILE A 329 -4.62 -9.12 -14.92
CA ILE A 329 -5.06 -10.49 -15.17
C ILE A 329 -4.12 -11.51 -14.54
N ALA A 330 -2.80 -11.28 -14.59
CA ALA A 330 -1.84 -12.15 -13.90
C ALA A 330 -2.08 -12.18 -12.38
N ALA A 331 -2.44 -11.05 -11.76
CA ALA A 331 -2.81 -10.99 -10.35
C ALA A 331 -4.14 -11.69 -10.08
N PHE A 332 -5.16 -11.45 -10.91
CA PHE A 332 -6.46 -12.11 -10.82
C PHE A 332 -6.35 -13.64 -10.93
N CYS A 333 -5.63 -14.17 -11.91
CA CYS A 333 -5.38 -15.61 -12.07
C CYS A 333 -4.68 -16.23 -10.86
N ARG A 334 -3.85 -15.46 -10.14
CA ARG A 334 -3.20 -15.91 -8.91
C ARG A 334 -4.17 -15.94 -7.73
N ILE A 335 -5.09 -14.97 -7.66
CA ILE A 335 -6.12 -14.88 -6.62
C ILE A 335 -7.12 -16.03 -6.79
N GLN A 336 -7.66 -16.20 -7.99
CA GLN A 336 -8.61 -17.27 -8.32
C GLN A 336 -7.97 -18.64 -8.49
N LYS A 337 -6.76 -18.85 -7.98
CA LYS A 337 -6.14 -20.17 -8.04
C LYS A 337 -6.73 -21.06 -6.93
N PRO A 338 -7.32 -22.22 -7.26
CA PRO A 338 -7.79 -23.15 -6.25
C PRO A 338 -6.65 -23.52 -5.28
N PRO A 339 -6.93 -23.64 -3.97
CA PRO A 339 -5.91 -24.00 -2.99
C PRO A 339 -5.33 -25.38 -3.32
N ARG A 340 -4.01 -25.51 -3.19
CA ARG A 340 -3.34 -26.80 -3.36
C ARG A 340 -3.60 -27.67 -2.13
N ILE A 341 -4.19 -28.84 -2.35
CA ILE A 341 -4.30 -29.87 -1.33
C ILE A 341 -2.95 -30.56 -1.22
N TYR A 342 -2.38 -30.57 -0.02
CA TYR A 342 -1.13 -31.28 0.26
C TYR A 342 -1.44 -32.58 1.00
N LEU A 343 -0.78 -33.65 0.57
CA LEU A 343 -0.75 -34.92 1.28
C LEU A 343 0.48 -34.94 2.19
N GLU A 344 0.27 -35.45 3.40
CA GLU A 344 1.32 -35.63 4.39
C GLU A 344 1.62 -37.13 4.49
N LYS A 345 2.85 -37.51 4.17
CA LYS A 345 3.33 -38.89 4.34
C LYS A 345 4.66 -38.91 5.05
N THR A 346 4.91 -39.99 5.79
CA THR A 346 6.23 -40.28 6.32
C THR A 346 7.11 -40.93 5.24
N LEU A 347 8.43 -40.85 5.39
CA LEU A 347 9.35 -41.48 4.44
C LEU A 347 9.15 -43.01 4.38
N ASP A 348 8.82 -43.61 5.53
CA ASP A 348 8.57 -45.05 5.64
C ASP A 348 7.34 -45.49 4.84
N GLU A 349 6.29 -44.66 4.80
CA GLU A 349 5.08 -44.90 4.00
C GLU A 349 5.35 -44.78 2.50
N ILE A 350 6.23 -43.86 2.08
CA ILE A 350 6.57 -43.64 0.68
C ILE A 350 7.42 -44.79 0.14
N LEU A 351 8.43 -45.22 0.92
CA LEU A 351 9.35 -46.27 0.52
C LEU A 351 8.88 -47.68 0.90
N GLN A 352 7.77 -47.78 1.64
CA GLN A 352 7.23 -49.04 2.20
C GLN A 352 8.28 -49.86 2.98
N ARG A 353 9.26 -49.17 3.59
CA ARG A 353 10.34 -49.77 4.39
C ARG A 353 10.76 -48.80 5.50
N PRO A 354 11.20 -49.28 6.66
CA PRO A 354 11.70 -48.41 7.72
C PRO A 354 13.04 -47.78 7.30
N VAL A 355 13.13 -46.45 7.36
CA VAL A 355 14.34 -45.69 7.05
C VAL A 355 14.84 -44.98 8.30
N ASN A 356 16.14 -45.10 8.56
CA ASN A 356 16.77 -44.37 9.66
C ASN A 356 17.01 -42.90 9.27
N VAL A 357 16.04 -42.05 9.58
CA VAL A 357 16.07 -40.61 9.24
C VAL A 357 17.14 -39.83 10.02
N ASP A 358 17.76 -40.42 11.05
CA ASP A 358 18.71 -39.71 11.92
C ASP A 358 20.15 -39.68 11.38
N GLN A 359 20.52 -40.58 10.47
CA GLN A 359 21.81 -40.51 9.77
C GLN A 359 21.80 -39.39 8.72
N CYS A 360 22.44 -38.28 9.05
CA CYS A 360 22.58 -37.13 8.14
C CYS A 360 23.90 -37.20 7.39
N HIS A 361 23.84 -37.55 6.10
CA HIS A 361 24.96 -37.34 5.18
C HIS A 361 24.45 -36.78 3.86
N PRO A 362 25.08 -35.72 3.32
CA PRO A 362 24.71 -35.18 2.01
C PRO A 362 25.07 -36.15 0.88
N GLY A 363 24.28 -36.14 -0.19
CA GLY A 363 24.59 -36.84 -1.44
C GLY A 363 23.55 -37.88 -1.82
N ASP A 364 23.91 -38.74 -2.78
CA ASP A 364 23.06 -39.82 -3.25
C ASP A 364 23.08 -40.97 -2.23
N ARG A 365 21.89 -41.40 -1.83
CA ARG A 365 21.65 -42.34 -0.75
C ARG A 365 20.55 -43.30 -1.17
N ASP A 366 20.59 -44.52 -0.64
CA ASP A 366 19.58 -45.53 -0.96
C ASP A 366 18.14 -45.04 -0.72
N ASP A 367 17.93 -44.12 0.21
CA ASP A 367 16.63 -43.52 0.54
C ASP A 367 16.16 -42.40 -0.41
N ASN A 368 17.06 -41.77 -1.18
CA ASN A 368 16.74 -40.68 -2.12
C ASN A 368 16.90 -41.04 -3.61
N LEU A 369 17.44 -42.23 -3.93
CA LEU A 369 17.63 -42.71 -5.30
C LEU A 369 16.35 -42.63 -6.15
N TRP A 370 15.18 -42.89 -5.56
CA TRP A 370 13.88 -42.84 -6.27
C TRP A 370 13.50 -41.46 -6.82
N ILE A 371 14.13 -40.37 -6.33
CA ILE A 371 13.95 -39.01 -6.85
C ILE A 371 14.96 -38.71 -7.97
N THR A 372 16.08 -39.43 -8.00
CA THR A 372 17.14 -39.18 -8.98
C THR A 372 16.68 -39.56 -10.38
N ILE A 373 17.13 -38.82 -11.39
CA ILE A 373 16.71 -38.99 -12.79
C ILE A 373 17.04 -40.40 -13.30
N ASN A 374 18.12 -41.02 -12.81
CA ASN A 374 18.59 -42.33 -13.28
C ASN A 374 17.64 -43.48 -12.91
N ASP A 375 17.02 -43.41 -11.73
CA ASP A 375 16.12 -44.45 -11.22
C ASP A 375 14.64 -44.04 -11.29
N TYR A 376 14.35 -42.85 -11.82
CA TYR A 376 12.99 -42.33 -11.98
C TYR A 376 12.23 -43.12 -13.05
N LYS A 377 11.12 -43.75 -12.64
CA LYS A 377 10.18 -44.42 -13.54
C LYS A 377 8.99 -43.49 -13.78
N PRO A 378 8.86 -42.86 -14.96
CA PRO A 378 7.73 -41.99 -15.22
C PRO A 378 6.42 -42.81 -15.21
N PRO A 379 5.37 -42.33 -14.52
CA PRO A 379 4.07 -42.98 -14.56
C PRO A 379 3.51 -42.98 -15.98
N LYS A 380 2.95 -44.11 -16.40
CA LYS A 380 2.41 -44.30 -17.76
C LYS A 380 0.89 -44.24 -17.81
N THR A 381 0.23 -44.47 -16.68
CA THR A 381 -1.23 -44.41 -16.57
C THR A 381 -1.67 -43.25 -15.66
N GLN A 382 -2.92 -42.81 -15.81
CA GLN A 382 -3.49 -41.76 -14.96
C GLN A 382 -3.51 -42.17 -13.49
N ASN A 383 -3.80 -43.43 -13.18
CA ASN A 383 -3.82 -43.94 -11.81
C ASN A 383 -2.40 -43.93 -11.22
N GLU A 384 -1.40 -44.39 -11.97
CA GLU A 384 0.01 -44.30 -11.56
C GLU A 384 0.42 -42.84 -11.34
N TRP A 385 0.01 -41.93 -12.22
CA TRP A 385 0.28 -40.50 -12.07
C TRP A 385 -0.33 -39.96 -10.78
N GLU A 386 -1.58 -40.31 -10.46
CA GLU A 386 -2.27 -39.83 -9.26
C GLU A 386 -1.66 -40.37 -7.95
N GLU A 387 -1.14 -41.60 -7.98
CA GLU A 387 -0.50 -42.24 -6.82
C GLU A 387 0.97 -41.85 -6.62
N THR A 388 1.64 -41.38 -7.68
CA THR A 388 3.07 -41.03 -7.64
C THR A 388 3.33 -39.82 -6.73
N CYS A 389 4.35 -39.91 -5.88
CA CYS A 389 4.78 -38.78 -5.05
C CYS A 389 5.71 -37.85 -5.85
N PHE A 390 5.21 -36.68 -6.27
CA PHE A 390 6.04 -35.66 -6.90
C PHE A 390 6.50 -34.61 -5.89
N LEU A 391 7.82 -34.43 -5.78
CA LEU A 391 8.42 -33.42 -4.91
C LEU A 391 8.78 -32.18 -5.72
N ASP A 392 8.04 -31.09 -5.52
CA ASP A 392 8.26 -29.80 -6.20
C ASP A 392 9.63 -29.17 -5.89
N LYS A 393 10.27 -29.59 -4.79
CA LYS A 393 11.44 -28.92 -4.20
C LYS A 393 12.64 -29.86 -4.27
N SER A 394 13.64 -29.47 -5.06
CA SER A 394 14.86 -30.24 -5.33
C SER A 394 15.78 -30.50 -4.13
N PHE A 395 15.57 -29.83 -3.00
CA PHE A 395 16.43 -29.98 -1.82
C PHE A 395 15.96 -31.05 -0.82
N HIS A 396 14.73 -31.57 -0.96
CA HIS A 396 14.24 -32.60 -0.03
C HIS A 396 15.05 -33.88 -0.20
N GLY A 397 15.50 -34.44 0.92
CA GLY A 397 16.24 -35.71 0.89
C GLY A 397 17.69 -35.61 0.45
N TYR A 398 18.21 -34.41 0.11
CA TYR A 398 19.63 -34.25 -0.22
C TYR A 398 20.52 -34.33 1.03
N TYR A 399 20.20 -33.56 2.08
CA TYR A 399 20.96 -33.59 3.34
C TYR A 399 20.25 -34.40 4.43
N LYS A 400 18.98 -34.08 4.69
CA LYS A 400 18.12 -34.78 5.65
C LYS A 400 16.67 -34.69 5.17
N TRP A 401 15.88 -35.71 5.47
CA TRP A 401 14.44 -35.67 5.26
C TRP A 401 13.73 -34.92 6.39
N PRO A 402 12.65 -34.17 6.08
CA PRO A 402 11.76 -33.67 7.11
C PRO A 402 11.04 -34.84 7.78
N LYS A 403 10.58 -34.63 9.03
CA LYS A 403 9.78 -35.65 9.75
C LYS A 403 8.49 -36.02 9.01
N ILE A 404 7.90 -35.03 8.34
CA ILE A 404 6.69 -35.18 7.54
C ILE A 404 6.99 -34.58 6.17
N ILE A 405 6.80 -35.36 5.12
CA ILE A 405 6.96 -34.91 3.73
C ILE A 405 5.60 -34.43 3.26
N LYS A 406 5.52 -33.15 2.94
CA LYS A 406 4.33 -32.54 2.33
C LYS A 406 4.54 -32.45 0.83
N TYR A 407 3.67 -33.09 0.06
CA TYR A 407 3.69 -33.02 -1.40
C TYR A 407 2.28 -32.72 -1.94
N PRO A 408 2.16 -31.98 -3.05
CA PRO A 408 0.86 -31.62 -3.60
C PRO A 408 0.15 -32.87 -4.17
N MET A 409 -1.17 -32.95 -4.00
CA MET A 409 -1.96 -33.97 -4.67
C MET A 409 -1.94 -33.74 -6.19
N ASN A 410 -1.72 -34.80 -6.95
CA ASN A 410 -1.60 -34.70 -8.41
C ASN A 410 -2.94 -34.45 -9.11
N LYS A 411 -4.02 -34.97 -8.52
CA LYS A 411 -5.39 -34.61 -8.91
C LYS A 411 -5.70 -33.21 -8.39
N ARG A 412 -5.74 -32.24 -9.29
CA ARG A 412 -6.03 -30.84 -8.97
C ARG A 412 -7.47 -30.53 -9.29
N GLU A 413 -8.12 -29.78 -8.39
CA GLU A 413 -9.39 -29.15 -8.69
C GLU A 413 -9.18 -28.13 -9.82
N ARG A 414 -10.06 -28.20 -10.82
CA ARG A 414 -10.08 -27.29 -11.97
C ARG A 414 -11.49 -26.72 -12.10
N TYR A 415 -11.59 -25.49 -12.54
CA TYR A 415 -12.88 -24.92 -12.90
C TYR A 415 -13.45 -25.69 -14.10
N THR A 416 -14.66 -26.20 -13.92
CA THR A 416 -15.51 -26.74 -14.99
C THR A 416 -16.58 -25.71 -15.32
N LYS A 417 -17.29 -25.87 -16.45
CA LYS A 417 -18.41 -24.98 -16.81
C LYS A 417 -19.51 -24.89 -15.74
N GLU A 418 -19.59 -25.89 -14.86
CA GLU A 418 -20.59 -26.00 -13.80
C GLU A 418 -20.14 -25.37 -12.48
N ASN A 419 -18.83 -25.26 -12.25
CA ASN A 419 -18.23 -24.79 -10.98
C ASN A 419 -17.40 -23.52 -11.15
N MET A 420 -17.57 -22.80 -12.26
CA MET A 420 -16.81 -21.59 -12.56
C MET A 420 -17.51 -20.39 -11.91
N PRO A 421 -16.82 -19.62 -11.05
CA PRO A 421 -17.39 -18.40 -10.52
C PRO A 421 -17.52 -17.35 -11.64
N GLU A 422 -18.49 -16.45 -11.48
CA GLU A 422 -18.94 -15.50 -12.52
C GLU A 422 -17.80 -14.61 -13.05
N ASP A 423 -16.90 -14.23 -12.15
CA ASP A 423 -15.72 -13.43 -12.43
C ASP A 423 -14.68 -14.16 -13.31
N VAL A 424 -14.52 -15.48 -13.14
CA VAL A 424 -13.69 -16.33 -14.00
C VAL A 424 -14.38 -16.61 -15.35
N ALA A 425 -15.72 -16.66 -15.37
CA ALA A 425 -16.48 -16.87 -16.60
C ALA A 425 -16.23 -15.75 -17.63
N VAL A 426 -16.14 -14.50 -17.18
CA VAL A 426 -15.79 -13.34 -18.02
C VAL A 426 -14.46 -13.56 -18.76
N LEU A 427 -13.45 -14.05 -18.06
CA LEU A 427 -12.14 -14.35 -18.64
C LEU A 427 -12.24 -15.51 -19.64
N TYR A 428 -12.92 -16.59 -19.26
CA TYR A 428 -13.07 -17.79 -20.07
C TYR A 428 -13.79 -17.52 -21.40
N GLU A 429 -14.90 -16.79 -21.37
CA GLU A 429 -15.67 -16.45 -22.58
C GLU A 429 -14.85 -15.65 -23.60
N ARG A 430 -14.07 -14.66 -23.13
CA ARG A 430 -13.24 -13.81 -24.00
C ARG A 430 -12.03 -14.56 -24.54
N PHE A 431 -11.42 -15.45 -23.77
CA PHE A 431 -10.29 -16.27 -24.23
C PHE A 431 -10.71 -17.43 -25.13
N ILE A 432 -11.99 -17.81 -25.23
CA ILE A 432 -12.44 -18.76 -26.26
C ILE A 432 -12.55 -18.11 -27.64
N ASP A 433 -12.80 -16.80 -27.68
CA ASP A 433 -12.92 -16.06 -28.93
C ASP A 433 -11.57 -16.01 -29.66
N LYS A 434 -11.50 -16.73 -30.78
CA LYS A 434 -10.32 -16.80 -31.65
C LYS A 434 -9.92 -15.42 -32.18
N SER A 435 -10.88 -14.54 -32.44
CA SER A 435 -10.61 -13.21 -32.99
C SER A 435 -9.89 -12.32 -31.97
N PHE A 436 -10.30 -12.41 -30.70
CA PHE A 436 -9.69 -11.72 -29.58
C PHE A 436 -8.27 -12.24 -29.32
N ILE A 437 -8.08 -13.55 -29.20
CA ILE A 437 -6.75 -14.15 -28.97
C ILE A 437 -5.76 -13.77 -30.07
N ASN A 438 -6.18 -13.85 -31.34
CA ASN A 438 -5.29 -13.53 -32.45
C ASN A 438 -4.80 -12.08 -32.38
N LYS A 439 -5.70 -11.13 -32.09
CA LYS A 439 -5.33 -9.72 -31.90
C LYS A 439 -4.42 -9.52 -30.69
N PHE A 440 -4.75 -10.17 -29.58
CA PHE A 440 -3.98 -10.08 -28.36
C PHE A 440 -2.53 -10.59 -28.57
N ILE A 441 -2.36 -11.74 -29.22
CA ILE A 441 -1.03 -12.29 -29.55
C ILE A 441 -0.26 -11.34 -30.49
N GLN A 442 -0.94 -10.76 -31.49
CA GLN A 442 -0.31 -9.78 -32.37
C GLN A 442 0.21 -8.57 -31.60
N PHE A 443 -0.57 -8.02 -30.67
CA PHE A 443 -0.11 -6.90 -29.84
C PHE A 443 1.03 -7.28 -28.91
N MET A 444 1.02 -8.47 -28.30
CA MET A 444 2.15 -8.91 -27.47
C MET A 444 3.47 -8.94 -28.24
N ILE A 445 3.44 -9.36 -29.51
CA ILE A 445 4.64 -9.37 -30.38
C ILE A 445 5.06 -7.94 -30.75
N LEU A 446 4.11 -7.04 -31.00
CA LEU A 446 4.39 -5.64 -31.37
C LEU A 446 4.92 -4.81 -30.20
N ASP A 447 4.57 -5.18 -28.97
CA ASP A 447 4.91 -4.44 -27.73
C ASP A 447 6.35 -4.62 -27.29
N GLU A 448 7.12 -5.50 -27.93
CA GLU A 448 8.52 -5.71 -27.62
C GLU A 448 9.38 -4.54 -28.14
N GLU A 449 9.75 -3.65 -27.22
CA GLU A 449 10.64 -2.53 -27.50
C GLU A 449 12.09 -3.00 -27.68
N GLY A 450 12.72 -2.58 -28.80
CA GLY A 450 14.17 -2.67 -28.97
C GLY A 450 14.70 -3.97 -29.57
N GLY A 451 14.09 -4.50 -30.63
CA GLY A 451 14.69 -5.49 -31.55
C GLY A 451 15.11 -6.85 -30.96
N GLY A 452 14.97 -7.03 -29.64
CA GLY A 452 15.32 -8.23 -28.90
C GLY A 452 14.13 -8.72 -28.09
N ILE A 453 13.81 -9.99 -28.25
CA ILE A 453 12.73 -10.68 -27.54
C ILE A 453 13.21 -10.95 -26.11
N ASN A 454 12.72 -10.16 -25.14
CA ASN A 454 13.03 -10.34 -23.73
C ASN A 454 11.93 -11.13 -23.03
N PHE A 455 12.31 -12.00 -22.10
CA PHE A 455 11.35 -12.74 -21.29
C PHE A 455 10.60 -11.81 -20.33
N ASP A 456 9.30 -11.61 -20.58
CA ASP A 456 8.43 -10.87 -19.67
C ASP A 456 7.81 -11.80 -18.61
N PHE A 457 8.15 -11.51 -17.36
CA PHE A 457 7.68 -12.25 -16.20
C PHE A 457 6.16 -12.13 -15.94
N TYR A 458 5.55 -10.99 -16.25
CA TYR A 458 4.11 -10.77 -16.04
C TYR A 458 3.30 -11.50 -17.10
N ARG A 459 3.71 -11.45 -18.36
CA ARG A 459 3.11 -12.26 -19.44
C ARG A 459 3.23 -13.74 -19.15
N PHE A 460 4.42 -14.17 -18.74
CA PHE A 460 4.62 -15.54 -18.30
C PHE A 460 3.63 -15.89 -17.18
N ARG A 461 3.51 -15.08 -16.12
CA ARG A 461 2.58 -15.35 -15.01
C ARG A 461 1.12 -15.45 -15.44
N MET A 462 0.69 -14.66 -16.41
CA MET A 462 -0.67 -14.70 -16.95
C MET A 462 -0.97 -16.04 -17.64
N PHE A 463 -0.03 -16.53 -18.47
CA PHE A 463 -0.17 -17.84 -19.14
C PHE A 463 0.26 -19.02 -18.29
N LYS A 464 1.02 -18.77 -17.22
CA LYS A 464 1.54 -19.80 -16.34
C LYS A 464 0.39 -20.39 -15.55
N VAL A 465 -0.15 -21.46 -16.10
CA VAL A 465 -0.83 -22.51 -15.33
C VAL A 465 0.24 -23.15 -14.44
N SER A 466 0.60 -22.48 -13.34
CA SER A 466 1.74 -22.88 -12.53
C SER A 466 1.60 -24.31 -12.02
N GLU A 467 2.52 -25.17 -12.47
CA GLU A 467 2.94 -26.41 -11.81
C GLU A 467 2.92 -26.26 -10.30
#